data_AF-A0A938YN90-F1
#
_entry.id   AF-A0A938YN90-F1
#
_cell.length_a   1.000
_cell.length_b   1.000
_cell.length_c   1.000
_cell.angle_alpha   90.00
_cell.angle_beta   90.00
_cell.angle_gamma   90.00
#
_symmetry.space_group_name_H-M   'P 1'
#
loop_
_entity.id
_entity.type
_entity.pdbx_description
1 polymer ?
#
loop_
_entity_poly.entity_id
_entity_poly.type
_entity_poly.pdbx_seq_one_letter_code
_entity_poly.pdbx_strand_id
1 'polypeptide(L)'
;MARAVFNLKSVVHKWRPPFSRTVDSQEVTVGEGQEFDRMERPNEHVFKLIKCDGNKALVEFNHLFTLKGHEHPGNRQIWVGKIEEMNFTYLWGEDGITKSLRLKEIIE
;
A
#
# COMPACT_ATOMS: atom_id res chain seq x y z
N MET A 1 9.71 -14.94 -13.61
CA MET A 1 8.44 -14.62 -12.91
C MET A 1 8.59 -13.17 -12.54
N ALA A 2 7.73 -12.31 -13.08
CA ALA A 2 7.89 -10.87 -12.91
C ALA A 2 7.81 -10.50 -11.42
N ARG A 3 8.71 -9.62 -10.99
CA ARG A 3 8.75 -9.00 -9.68
C ARG A 3 8.54 -7.50 -9.85
N ALA A 4 7.71 -6.89 -9.01
CA ALA A 4 7.57 -5.44 -8.96
C ALA A 4 8.36 -4.87 -7.80
N VAL A 5 9.05 -3.76 -8.04
CA VAL A 5 9.69 -2.96 -6.99
C VAL A 5 8.79 -1.78 -6.69
N PHE A 6 8.34 -1.68 -5.44
CA PHE A 6 7.49 -0.59 -4.97
C PHE A 6 8.23 0.30 -3.99
N ASN A 7 7.96 1.59 -4.10
CA ASN A 7 8.24 2.56 -3.04
C ASN A 7 7.01 2.62 -2.15
N LEU A 8 7.16 2.14 -0.92
CA LEU A 8 6.12 2.15 0.08
C LEU A 8 6.46 3.19 1.14
N LYS A 9 5.57 4.15 1.32
CA LYS A 9 5.64 5.15 2.38
C LYS A 9 4.53 4.94 3.37
N SER A 10 4.86 4.91 4.66
CA SER A 10 3.93 4.78 5.77
C SER A 10 3.96 6.04 6.59
N VAL A 11 2.79 6.63 6.82
CA VAL A 11 2.62 7.80 7.67
C VAL A 11 1.64 7.44 8.76
N VAL A 12 2.09 7.45 10.01
CA VAL A 12 1.25 7.20 11.19
C VAL A 12 1.10 8.51 11.96
N HIS A 13 -0.13 8.98 12.08
CA HIS A 13 -0.48 10.14 12.89
C HIS A 13 -1.17 9.69 14.18
N LYS A 14 -0.61 10.05 15.34
CA LYS A 14 -1.27 9.87 16.64
C LYS A 14 -2.10 11.10 16.98
N TRP A 15 -3.42 10.94 17.09
CA TRP A 15 -4.34 12.05 17.36
C TRP A 15 -4.64 12.20 18.85
N ARG A 16 -3.79 11.60 19.69
CA ARG A 16 -3.83 11.70 21.15
C ARG A 16 -2.51 12.23 21.70
N PRO A 17 -2.52 12.98 22.81
CA PRO A 17 -1.30 13.41 23.47
C PRO A 17 -0.42 12.22 23.93
N PRO A 18 0.92 12.31 23.76
CA PRO A 18 1.62 13.32 22.98
C PRO A 18 1.38 13.13 21.47
N PHE A 19 0.92 14.20 20.82
CA PHE A 19 0.69 14.20 19.38
C PHE A 19 2.01 13.93 18.65
N SER A 20 2.00 13.00 17.69
CA SER A 20 3.19 12.64 16.94
C SER A 20 2.84 12.18 15.53
N ARG A 21 3.82 12.32 14.65
CA ARG A 21 3.76 11.87 13.26
C ARG A 21 5.03 11.09 12.96
N THR A 22 4.88 9.82 12.63
CA THR A 22 5.98 8.97 12.17
C THR A 22 5.85 8.77 10.66
N VAL A 23 6.98 8.88 9.95
CA VAL A 23 7.05 8.67 8.50
C VAL A 23 8.17 7.68 8.22
N ASP A 24 7.82 6.56 7.62
CA ASP A 24 8.75 5.53 7.19
C ASP A 24 8.62 5.34 5.68
N SER A 25 9.73 5.13 4.99
CA SER A 25 9.75 4.84 3.56
C SER A 25 10.68 3.67 3.32
N GLN A 26 10.24 2.69 2.55
CA GLN A 26 11.02 1.52 2.20
C GLN A 26 10.76 1.10 0.76
N GLU A 27 11.79 0.51 0.15
CA GLU A 27 11.66 -0.14 -1.15
C GLU A 27 11.37 -1.62 -0.92
N VAL A 28 10.35 -2.15 -1.60
CA VAL A 28 9.92 -3.55 -1.44
C VAL A 28 9.88 -4.22 -2.80
N THR A 29 10.61 -5.32 -2.93
CA THR A 29 10.58 -6.17 -4.13
C THR A 29 9.66 -7.36 -3.88
N VAL A 30 8.63 -7.50 -4.70
CA VAL A 30 7.54 -8.46 -4.49
C VAL A 30 7.30 -9.25 -5.78
N GLY A 31 7.18 -10.57 -5.68
CA GLY A 31 6.76 -11.43 -6.79
C GLY A 31 5.24 -11.56 -6.91
N GLU A 32 4.74 -11.93 -8.07
CA GLU A 32 3.31 -12.21 -8.26
C GLU A 32 2.80 -13.25 -7.25
N GLY A 33 1.62 -12.99 -6.68
CA GLY A 33 1.01 -13.78 -5.62
C GLY A 33 1.54 -13.49 -4.21
N GLN A 34 2.61 -12.71 -4.05
CA GLN A 34 3.19 -12.42 -2.74
C GLN A 34 2.50 -11.24 -2.03
N GLU A 35 2.37 -11.38 -0.72
CA GLU A 35 1.86 -10.36 0.19
C GLU A 35 3.01 -9.54 0.75
N PHE A 36 2.77 -8.24 0.96
CA PHE A 36 3.79 -7.30 1.43
C PHE A 36 3.17 -6.15 2.20
N ASP A 37 4.01 -5.49 3.00
CA ASP A 37 3.61 -4.60 4.09
C ASP A 37 2.73 -5.32 5.12
N ARG A 38 2.95 -5.03 6.40
CA ARG A 38 2.18 -5.67 7.46
C ARG A 38 1.75 -4.61 8.46
N MET A 39 0.48 -4.63 8.81
CA MET A 39 0.00 -3.90 9.97
C MET A 39 0.43 -4.65 11.23
N GLU A 40 0.89 -3.92 12.24
CA GLU A 40 1.08 -4.53 13.56
C GLU A 40 -0.26 -4.95 14.18
N ARG A 41 -1.34 -4.21 13.88
CA ARG A 41 -2.69 -4.41 14.42
C ARG A 41 -3.78 -3.98 13.40
N PRO A 42 -4.67 -4.89 12.97
CA PRO A 42 -4.57 -6.35 13.11
C PRO A 42 -3.35 -6.87 12.33
N ASN A 43 -2.81 -8.02 12.73
CA ASN A 43 -1.54 -8.59 12.24
C ASN A 43 -1.61 -9.13 10.79
N GLU A 44 -2.19 -8.33 9.89
CA GLU A 44 -2.57 -8.66 8.53
C GLU A 44 -1.69 -7.94 7.50
N HIS A 45 -1.60 -8.53 6.32
CA HIS A 45 -0.92 -7.92 5.19
C HIS A 45 -1.77 -6.80 4.60
N VAL A 46 -1.11 -5.71 4.20
CA VAL A 46 -1.80 -4.55 3.62
C VAL A 46 -1.99 -4.72 2.12
N PHE A 47 -0.98 -5.27 1.44
CA PHE A 47 -0.98 -5.37 -0.01
C PHE A 47 -0.63 -6.78 -0.47
N LYS A 48 -1.15 -7.15 -1.64
CA LYS A 48 -0.78 -8.35 -2.36
C LYS A 48 -0.59 -8.03 -3.82
N LEU A 49 0.55 -8.45 -4.38
CA LEU A 49 0.78 -8.32 -5.81
C LEU A 49 0.02 -9.44 -6.53
N ILE A 50 -0.96 -9.09 -7.35
CA ILE A 50 -1.76 -10.07 -8.10
C ILE A 50 -1.09 -10.39 -9.43
N LYS A 51 -0.70 -9.34 -10.17
CA LYS A 51 -0.14 -9.48 -11.52
C LYS A 51 0.71 -8.28 -11.90
N CYS A 52 1.76 -8.51 -12.67
CA CYS A 52 2.50 -7.49 -13.40
C CYS A 52 2.05 -7.46 -14.87
N ASP A 53 1.81 -6.27 -15.42
CA ASP A 53 1.42 -6.11 -16.83
C ASP A 53 2.11 -4.89 -17.44
N GLY A 54 3.21 -5.13 -18.15
CA GLY A 54 4.01 -4.12 -18.82
C GLY A 54 4.54 -3.02 -17.89
N ASN A 55 3.83 -1.90 -17.82
CA ASN A 55 4.21 -0.72 -17.01
C ASN A 55 3.34 -0.52 -15.76
N LYS A 56 2.45 -1.46 -15.45
CA LYS A 56 1.55 -1.39 -14.30
C LYS A 56 1.57 -2.69 -13.52
N ALA A 57 1.27 -2.60 -12.24
CA ALA A 57 1.11 -3.75 -11.36
C ALA A 57 -0.29 -3.73 -10.74
N LEU A 58 -1.00 -4.85 -10.81
CA LEU A 58 -2.28 -5.03 -10.16
C LEU A 58 -2.04 -5.42 -8.71
N VAL A 59 -2.44 -4.54 -7.80
CA VAL A 59 -2.28 -4.70 -6.37
C VAL A 59 -3.65 -4.82 -5.73
N GLU A 60 -3.84 -5.88 -4.96
CA GLU A 60 -4.96 -6.03 -4.04
C GLU A 60 -4.59 -5.44 -2.69
N PHE A 61 -5.50 -4.71 -2.06
CA PHE A 61 -5.27 -4.10 -0.75
C PHE A 61 -6.28 -4.56 0.30
N ASN A 62 -5.84 -4.53 1.56
CA ASN A 62 -6.60 -5.02 2.70
C ASN A 62 -7.93 -4.29 2.85
N HIS A 63 -8.93 -5.03 3.32
CA HIS A 63 -10.29 -4.55 3.48
C HIS A 63 -10.48 -3.35 4.41
N LEU A 64 -9.56 -3.17 5.35
CA LEU A 64 -9.56 -2.09 6.32
C LEU A 64 -9.10 -0.76 5.72
N PHE A 65 -8.40 -0.79 4.59
CA PHE A 65 -7.91 0.41 3.94
C PHE A 65 -8.90 0.98 2.93
N THR A 66 -8.92 2.30 2.89
CA THR A 66 -9.65 3.11 1.92
C THR A 66 -8.68 3.78 0.97
N LEU A 67 -8.88 3.56 -0.33
CA LEU A 67 -8.15 4.29 -1.37
C LEU A 67 -8.69 5.72 -1.48
N LYS A 68 -7.82 6.72 -1.30
CA LYS A 68 -8.19 8.13 -1.42
C LYS A 68 -8.41 8.51 -2.88
N GLY A 69 -9.48 9.25 -3.14
CA GLY A 69 -9.74 9.88 -4.45
C GLY A 69 -10.35 8.98 -5.52
N HIS A 70 -10.69 7.73 -5.18
CA HIS A 70 -11.34 6.80 -6.09
C HIS A 70 -12.57 6.17 -5.44
N GLU A 71 -13.61 5.91 -6.25
CA GLU A 71 -14.72 5.06 -5.83
C GLU A 71 -14.16 3.68 -5.49
N HIS A 72 -14.51 3.14 -4.32
CA HIS A 72 -13.95 1.87 -3.86
C HIS A 72 -14.34 0.76 -4.84
N PRO A 73 -13.37 0.16 -5.56
CA PRO A 73 -13.69 -0.95 -6.43
C PRO A 73 -14.13 -2.12 -5.54
N GLY A 74 -15.26 -2.75 -5.86
CA GLY A 74 -15.85 -3.81 -5.03
C GLY A 74 -14.91 -5.00 -4.77
N ASN A 75 -13.90 -5.18 -5.62
CA ASN A 75 -12.87 -6.21 -5.50
C ASN A 75 -11.57 -5.73 -4.83
N ARG A 76 -11.46 -4.45 -4.42
CA ARG A 76 -10.26 -3.86 -3.76
C ARG A 76 -8.94 -4.12 -4.49
N GLN A 77 -9.00 -4.11 -5.82
CA GLN A 77 -7.83 -4.22 -6.68
C GLN A 77 -7.63 -2.92 -7.44
N ILE A 78 -6.38 -2.50 -7.56
CA ILE A 78 -6.02 -1.29 -8.31
C ILE A 78 -4.74 -1.51 -9.12
N TRP A 79 -4.73 -0.93 -10.31
CA TRP A 79 -3.52 -0.82 -11.12
C TRP A 79 -2.66 0.32 -10.61
N VAL A 80 -1.45 -0.01 -10.16
CA VAL A 80 -0.42 0.93 -9.73
C VAL A 80 0.57 1.12 -10.86
N GLY A 81 0.72 2.36 -11.34
CA GLY A 81 1.68 2.73 -12.39
C GLY A 81 2.94 3.40 -11.83
N LYS A 82 3.92 3.67 -12.71
CA LYS A 82 5.19 4.32 -12.33
C LYS A 82 5.07 5.81 -12.00
N ILE A 83 4.05 6.47 -12.57
CA ILE A 83 3.86 7.92 -12.48
C ILE A 83 3.02 8.29 -11.27
N GLU A 84 2.02 7.46 -10.95
CA GLU A 84 0.99 7.76 -9.97
C GLU A 84 1.35 7.17 -8.60
N GLU A 85 1.17 7.98 -7.55
CA GLU A 85 1.25 7.52 -6.17
C GLU A 85 -0.16 7.28 -5.64
N MET A 86 -0.44 6.04 -5.26
CA MET A 86 -1.74 5.63 -4.72
C MET A 86 -1.72 5.74 -3.21
N ASN A 87 -2.72 6.40 -2.63
CA ASN A 87 -2.78 6.68 -1.21
C ASN A 87 -3.91 5.90 -0.55
N PHE A 88 -3.56 5.03 0.39
CA PHE A 88 -4.47 4.20 1.16
C PHE A 88 -4.51 4.70 2.60
N THR A 89 -5.70 4.82 3.18
CA THR A 89 -5.87 5.25 4.56
C THR A 89 -6.69 4.31 5.40
N TYR A 90 -6.29 4.15 6.63
CA TYR A 90 -6.95 3.35 7.64
C TYR A 90 -6.93 4.09 8.98
N LEU A 91 -8.03 4.04 9.72
CA LEU A 91 -8.12 4.57 11.07
C LEU A 91 -8.13 3.41 12.06
N TRP A 92 -7.15 3.38 12.96
CA TRP A 92 -7.09 2.40 14.05
C TRP A 92 -7.20 3.11 15.39
N GLY A 93 -8.39 3.08 15.98
CA GLY A 93 -8.67 3.86 17.19
C GLY A 93 -8.46 5.36 16.94
N GLU A 94 -7.46 5.95 17.60
CA GLU A 94 -7.09 7.36 17.48
C GLU A 94 -5.85 7.59 16.58
N ASP A 95 -5.37 6.53 15.91
CA ASP A 95 -4.21 6.61 15.02
C ASP A 95 -4.66 6.57 13.56
N GLY A 96 -4.30 7.62 12.80
CA GLY A 96 -4.51 7.70 11.36
C GLY A 96 -3.31 7.14 10.60
N ILE A 97 -3.50 6.03 9.89
CA ILE A 97 -2.46 5.35 9.12
C ILE A 97 -2.69 5.65 7.64
N THR A 98 -1.70 6.26 6.99
CA THR A 98 -1.68 6.47 5.53
C THR A 98 -0.52 5.69 4.92
N LYS A 99 -0.82 4.84 3.95
CA LYS A 99 0.17 4.10 3.15
C LYS A 99 0.13 4.64 1.73
N SER A 100 1.26 5.13 1.23
CA SER A 100 1.41 5.57 -0.15
C SER A 100 2.24 4.53 -0.91
N LEU A 101 1.73 4.10 -2.05
CA LEU A 101 2.34 3.06 -2.87
C LEU A 101 2.59 3.61 -4.27
N ARG A 102 3.83 3.45 -4.74
CA ARG A 102 4.24 3.83 -6.09
C ARG A 102 5.09 2.73 -6.71
N LEU A 103 4.82 2.38 -7.96
CA LEU A 103 5.65 1.45 -8.71
C LEU A 103 6.95 2.13 -9.12
N LYS A 104 8.09 1.51 -8.85
CA LYS A 104 9.41 1.98 -9.30
C LYS A 104 9.76 1.30 -10.62
N GLU A 105 9.80 -0.03 -10.62
CA GLU A 105 10.13 -0.84 -11.79
C GLU A 105 9.52 -2.24 -11.70
N ILE A 106 9.52 -2.94 -12.84
CA ILE A 106 9.16 -4.36 -12.93
C ILE A 106 10.39 -5.08 -13.48
N ILE A 107 10.79 -6.16 -12.81
CA ILE A 107 11.92 -7.02 -13.12
C ILE A 107 11.33 -8.34 -13.63
N GLU A 108 11.61 -8.72 -14.88
CA GLU A 108 11.06 -9.94 -15.51
C GLU A 108 11.83 -11.23 -15.17
#